data_AF-A0A068SAA5-F1
#
_entry.id   AF-A0A068SAA5-F1
#
_cell.length_a   1.000
_cell.length_b   1.000
_cell.length_c   1.000
_cell.angle_alpha   90.00
_cell.angle_beta   90.00
_cell.angle_gamma   90.00
#
_symmetry.space_group_name_H-M   'P 1'
#
loop_
_entity.id
_entity.type
_entity.pdbx_description
1 polymer ?
#
loop_
_entity_poly.entity_id
_entity_poly.type
_entity_poly.pdbx_seq_one_letter_code
_entity_poly.pdbx_strand_id
1 'polypeptide(L)'
;MSLFASEYIPLPPSQQRRSSVDIRGQSVNSDILVALLDRPGEMHALTARNTHFYTALKNYITETQGADAWLRFQEIVYAPREEIPDREWINAISAFLSHNPVFLSKFKESVGYEDDDDYHSEEDEDSSPLPSPRQSYYYYDDDDEGVVGKRRRSRQSSGGGGASRSSMMRPPPTYECLLALRDYPNIQARLPLMCPAYFRKARQLMSLAPSASRSNAVRRNSILEEVDVMDDSTGGDDEQRFNMCDQDSEGPYEHFCQVVCTTRQEQPDDEAWLDAIVESLDGWPQLLDDLEQIAMSLDAQDDDEQQQQGSPDAYI
;
A
#
# COMPACT_ATOMS: atom_id res chain seq x y z
N MET A 1 -37.73 9.23 70.87
CA MET A 1 -37.20 8.39 69.76
C MET A 1 -38.13 8.59 68.58
N SER A 2 -37.80 9.54 67.70
CA SER A 2 -38.58 9.88 66.51
C SER A 2 -37.94 9.24 65.29
N LEU A 3 -38.68 8.38 64.61
CA LEU A 3 -38.29 7.72 63.37
C LEU A 3 -38.48 8.72 62.21
N PHE A 4 -37.38 9.15 61.59
CA PHE A 4 -37.43 9.90 60.34
C PHE A 4 -37.65 8.93 59.18
N ALA A 5 -38.84 8.97 58.58
CA ALA A 5 -39.13 8.31 57.32
C ALA A 5 -38.41 9.07 56.19
N SER A 6 -37.47 8.40 55.52
CA SER A 6 -36.84 8.91 54.29
C SER A 6 -37.84 8.82 53.14
N GLU A 7 -38.28 9.98 52.68
CA GLU A 7 -39.15 10.17 51.54
C GLU A 7 -38.34 9.93 50.26
N TYR A 8 -38.61 8.82 49.57
CA TYR A 8 -38.00 8.47 48.30
C TYR A 8 -38.58 9.39 47.21
N ILE A 9 -37.79 10.37 46.75
CA ILE A 9 -38.14 11.24 45.63
C ILE A 9 -37.79 10.51 44.32
N PRO A 10 -38.78 10.12 43.49
CA PRO A 10 -38.50 9.49 42.21
C PRO A 10 -37.85 10.50 41.26
N LEU A 11 -36.65 10.18 40.76
CA LEU A 11 -35.97 11.00 39.77
C LEU A 11 -36.74 10.98 38.43
N PRO A 12 -36.88 12.13 37.76
CA PRO A 12 -37.57 12.21 36.48
C PRO A 12 -36.82 11.42 35.41
N PRO A 13 -37.51 10.75 34.47
CA PRO A 13 -36.88 10.03 33.38
C PRO A 13 -36.10 11.01 32.52
N SER A 14 -34.77 10.91 32.58
CA SER A 14 -33.85 11.63 31.72
C SER A 14 -34.20 11.31 30.26
N GLN A 15 -34.84 12.27 29.59
CA GLN A 15 -35.05 12.23 28.15
C GLN A 15 -33.68 12.22 27.46
N GLN A 16 -33.17 11.02 27.23
CA GLN A 16 -32.03 10.75 26.38
C GLN A 16 -32.50 10.96 24.93
N ARG A 17 -32.72 12.23 24.57
CA ARG A 17 -32.96 12.66 23.20
C ARG A 17 -31.68 12.34 22.45
N ARG A 18 -31.70 11.26 21.68
CA ARG A 18 -30.69 10.99 20.66
C ARG A 18 -30.69 12.23 19.76
N SER A 19 -29.62 13.01 19.85
CA SER A 19 -29.37 14.13 18.95
C SER A 19 -29.21 13.57 17.55
N SER A 20 -30.31 13.48 16.81
CA SER A 20 -30.26 13.22 15.38
C SER A 20 -29.58 14.44 14.75
N VAL A 21 -28.32 14.27 14.36
CA VAL A 21 -27.62 15.26 13.55
C VAL A 21 -28.26 15.22 12.17
N ASP A 22 -29.03 16.25 11.84
CA ASP A 22 -29.58 16.45 10.50
C ASP A 22 -28.42 16.91 9.59
N ILE A 23 -27.80 15.95 8.91
CA ILE A 23 -26.75 16.23 7.93
C ILE A 23 -27.46 16.71 6.66
N ARG A 24 -27.63 18.02 6.54
CA ARG A 24 -28.07 18.61 5.27
C ARG A 24 -26.95 18.44 4.25
N GLY A 25 -27.12 17.47 3.35
CA GLY A 25 -26.26 17.33 2.18
C GLY A 25 -26.33 18.61 1.36
N GLN A 26 -25.29 19.44 1.44
CA GLN A 26 -25.10 20.50 0.46
C GLN A 26 -24.61 19.84 -0.82
N SER A 27 -25.23 20.17 -1.95
CA SER A 27 -24.71 19.78 -3.25
C SER A 27 -23.31 20.38 -3.38
N VAL A 28 -22.30 19.53 -3.32
CA VAL A 28 -20.91 19.93 -3.56
C VAL A 28 -20.78 20.16 -5.06
N ASN A 29 -20.19 21.29 -5.45
CA ASN A 29 -19.99 21.56 -6.87
C ASN A 29 -19.02 20.52 -7.44
N SER A 30 -19.33 19.95 -8.61
CA SER A 30 -18.50 18.91 -9.24
C SER A 30 -17.09 19.40 -9.61
N ASP A 31 -16.84 20.71 -9.50
CA ASP A 31 -15.57 21.36 -9.82
C ASP A 31 -14.55 21.35 -8.65
N ILE A 32 -14.83 20.65 -7.54
CA ILE A 32 -13.89 20.51 -6.42
C ILE A 32 -12.98 19.31 -6.70
N LEU A 33 -11.79 19.58 -7.23
CA LEU A 33 -10.77 18.57 -7.54
C LEU A 33 -9.67 18.51 -6.48
N VAL A 34 -9.60 19.52 -5.60
CA VAL A 34 -8.57 19.66 -4.57
C VAL A 34 -9.25 19.69 -3.19
N ALA A 35 -8.68 18.98 -2.21
CA ALA A 35 -9.25 18.84 -0.86
C ALA A 35 -9.19 20.14 0.00
N LEU A 36 -8.55 21.21 -0.49
CA LEU A 36 -8.34 22.46 0.25
C LEU A 36 -9.57 23.36 0.20
N LEU A 37 -10.27 23.56 1.31
CA LEU A 37 -11.46 24.41 1.39
C LEU A 37 -11.07 25.90 1.47
N ASP A 38 -10.18 26.25 2.40
CA ASP A 38 -9.56 27.59 2.52
C ASP A 38 -8.16 27.55 1.90
N ARG A 39 -8.10 27.60 0.57
CA ARG A 39 -6.86 27.38 -0.19
C ARG A 39 -5.68 28.24 0.33
N PRO A 40 -5.79 29.57 0.54
CA PRO A 40 -4.66 30.37 1.01
C PRO A 40 -4.21 29.97 2.43
N GLY A 41 -5.15 29.81 3.37
CA GLY A 41 -4.84 29.45 4.76
C GLY A 41 -4.26 28.05 4.89
N GLU A 42 -4.86 27.08 4.21
CA GLU A 42 -4.42 25.68 4.22
C GLU A 42 -3.07 25.52 3.51
N MET A 43 -2.83 26.21 2.39
CA MET A 43 -1.51 26.19 1.71
C MET A 43 -0.40 26.77 2.59
N HIS A 44 -0.68 27.82 3.38
CA HIS A 44 0.28 28.34 4.35
C HIS A 44 0.62 27.31 5.43
N ALA A 45 -0.40 26.66 5.99
CA ALA A 45 -0.22 25.60 6.98
C ALA A 45 0.55 24.40 6.40
N LEU A 46 0.26 24.04 5.16
CA LEU A 46 0.89 22.93 4.45
C LEU A 46 2.36 23.24 4.13
N THR A 47 2.67 24.47 3.70
CA THR A 47 4.04 24.95 3.50
C THR A 47 4.84 24.95 4.81
N ALA A 48 4.21 25.34 5.92
CA ALA A 48 4.83 25.34 7.24
C ALA A 48 5.12 23.93 7.79
N ARG A 49 4.30 22.93 7.42
CA ARG A 49 4.54 21.52 7.80
C ARG A 49 5.58 20.84 6.92
N ASN A 50 5.61 21.17 5.63
CA ASN A 50 6.45 20.53 4.63
C ASN A 50 7.60 21.43 4.16
N THR A 51 8.27 22.11 5.10
CA THR A 51 9.25 23.17 4.82
C THR A 51 10.37 22.73 3.87
N HIS A 52 10.89 21.51 4.03
CA HIS A 52 11.95 20.97 3.18
C HIS A 52 11.52 20.86 1.71
N PHE A 53 10.31 20.35 1.46
CA PHE A 53 9.78 20.22 0.11
C PHE A 53 9.60 21.60 -0.55
N TYR A 54 8.98 22.56 0.14
CA TYR A 54 8.77 23.90 -0.42
C TYR A 54 10.06 24.70 -0.57
N THR A 55 11.07 24.43 0.27
CA THR A 55 12.41 25.02 0.11
C THR A 55 13.09 24.47 -1.15
N ALA A 56 13.05 23.16 -1.37
CA ALA A 56 13.56 22.54 -2.59
C ALA A 56 12.81 23.04 -3.83
N LEU A 57 11.48 23.14 -3.76
CA LEU A 57 10.63 23.66 -4.82
C LEU A 57 10.96 25.12 -5.16
N LYS A 58 11.17 25.96 -4.13
CA LYS A 58 11.61 27.34 -4.28
C LYS A 58 12.95 27.45 -4.99
N ASN A 59 13.94 26.70 -4.51
CA ASN A 59 15.28 26.71 -5.10
C ASN A 59 15.21 26.28 -6.57
N TYR A 60 14.49 25.19 -6.85
CA TYR A 60 14.28 24.69 -8.20
C TYR A 60 13.65 25.74 -9.15
N ILE A 61 12.54 26.37 -8.77
CA ILE A 61 11.89 27.38 -9.62
C ILE A 61 12.79 28.61 -9.78
N THR A 62 13.46 29.04 -8.69
CA THR A 62 14.36 30.19 -8.73
C THR A 62 15.57 29.95 -9.64
N GLU A 63 16.15 28.75 -9.60
CA GLU A 63 17.30 28.36 -10.41
C GLU A 63 16.94 28.15 -11.89
N THR A 64 15.80 27.53 -12.18
CA THR A 64 15.40 27.20 -13.55
C THR A 64 14.72 28.36 -14.30
N GLN A 65 13.92 29.17 -13.58
CA GLN A 65 13.04 30.18 -14.18
C GLN A 65 13.26 31.59 -13.63
N GLY A 66 14.09 31.75 -12.59
CA GLY A 66 14.41 33.03 -11.97
C GLY A 66 13.54 33.40 -10.76
N ALA A 67 13.98 34.41 -10.01
CA ALA A 67 13.30 34.85 -8.78
C ALA A 67 11.87 35.39 -9.03
N ASP A 68 11.65 36.06 -10.16
CA ASP A 68 10.32 36.58 -10.54
C ASP A 68 9.33 35.44 -10.86
N ALA A 69 9.82 34.28 -11.31
CA ALA A 69 8.98 33.11 -11.52
C ALA A 69 8.49 32.53 -10.19
N TRP A 70 9.34 32.53 -9.15
CA TRP A 70 8.93 32.11 -7.81
C TRP A 70 7.84 33.02 -7.22
N LEU A 71 7.94 34.34 -7.39
CA LEU A 71 6.89 35.27 -6.93
C LEU A 71 5.55 34.98 -7.61
N ARG A 72 5.54 34.82 -8.94
CA ARG A 72 4.31 34.45 -9.68
C ARG A 72 3.76 33.08 -9.28
N PHE A 73 4.64 32.12 -9.02
CA PHE A 73 4.25 30.81 -8.52
C PHE A 73 3.56 30.93 -7.15
N GLN A 74 4.10 31.76 -6.24
CA GLN A 74 3.45 32.01 -4.95
C GLN A 74 2.08 32.68 -5.12
N GLU A 75 1.96 33.69 -5.99
CA GLU A 75 0.67 34.33 -6.28
C GLU A 75 -0.38 33.32 -6.71
N ILE A 76 -0.03 32.37 -7.58
CA ILE A 76 -0.95 31.31 -8.02
C ILE A 76 -1.26 30.33 -6.90
N VAL A 77 -0.24 29.84 -6.19
CA VAL A 77 -0.42 28.84 -5.11
C VAL A 77 -1.33 29.35 -4.00
N TYR A 78 -1.24 30.63 -3.66
CA TYR A 78 -2.06 31.26 -2.62
C TYR A 78 -3.31 31.96 -3.16
N ALA A 79 -3.62 31.86 -4.45
CA ALA A 79 -4.82 32.45 -5.03
C ALA A 79 -6.08 31.78 -4.47
N PRO A 80 -7.08 32.53 -3.98
CA PRO A 80 -8.31 31.96 -3.47
C PRO A 80 -9.08 31.20 -4.55
N ARG A 81 -9.92 30.24 -4.13
CA ARG A 81 -10.66 29.35 -5.04
C ARG A 81 -11.65 30.11 -5.92
N GLU A 82 -12.15 31.23 -5.42
CA GLU A 82 -13.06 32.13 -6.13
C GLU A 82 -12.39 32.88 -7.29
N GLU A 83 -11.07 33.04 -7.25
CA GLU A 83 -10.29 33.70 -8.31
C GLU A 83 -9.84 32.72 -9.39
N ILE A 84 -9.38 31.53 -8.99
CA ILE A 84 -8.86 30.50 -9.91
C ILE A 84 -9.52 29.15 -9.57
N PRO A 85 -10.35 28.58 -10.48
CA PRO A 85 -10.91 27.24 -10.33
C PRO A 85 -9.82 26.17 -10.22
N ASP A 86 -10.09 25.06 -9.52
CA ASP A 86 -9.08 24.03 -9.22
C ASP A 86 -8.35 23.50 -10.45
N ARG A 87 -9.06 23.27 -11.54
CA ARG A 87 -8.47 22.76 -12.80
C ARG A 87 -7.49 23.77 -13.40
N GLU A 88 -7.86 25.05 -13.44
CA GLU A 88 -6.96 26.10 -13.93
C GLU A 88 -5.78 26.32 -12.99
N TRP A 89 -6.03 26.22 -11.68
CA TRP A 89 -5.02 26.36 -10.64
C TRP A 89 -3.94 25.28 -10.73
N ILE A 90 -4.33 24.01 -10.84
CA ILE A 90 -3.38 22.90 -11.03
C ILE A 90 -2.67 23.00 -12.38
N ASN A 91 -3.36 23.38 -13.46
CA ASN A 91 -2.72 23.57 -14.76
C ASN A 91 -1.67 24.68 -14.74
N ALA A 92 -1.95 25.79 -14.08
CA ALA A 92 -0.99 26.89 -13.92
C ALA A 92 0.24 26.44 -13.13
N ILE A 93 0.06 25.71 -12.03
CA ILE A 93 1.15 25.12 -11.24
C ILE A 93 1.94 24.10 -12.06
N SER A 94 1.26 23.26 -12.84
CA SER A 94 1.87 22.25 -13.71
C SER A 94 2.79 22.88 -14.75
N ALA A 95 2.48 24.09 -15.25
CA ALA A 95 3.36 24.79 -16.17
C ALA A 95 4.74 25.12 -15.54
N PHE A 96 4.77 25.58 -14.28
CA PHE A 96 6.01 25.85 -13.55
C PHE A 96 6.81 24.57 -13.24
N LEU A 97 6.11 23.45 -13.03
CA LEU A 97 6.70 22.18 -12.62
C LEU A 97 6.89 21.19 -13.78
N SER A 98 6.58 21.59 -15.02
CA SER A 98 6.59 20.73 -16.20
C SER A 98 7.94 20.10 -16.50
N HIS A 99 9.05 20.77 -16.17
CA HIS A 99 10.40 20.24 -16.35
C HIS A 99 10.82 19.22 -15.29
N ASN A 100 10.07 19.08 -14.19
CA ASN A 100 10.34 18.10 -13.15
C ASN A 100 9.04 17.44 -12.66
N PRO A 101 8.63 16.33 -13.28
CA PRO A 101 7.36 15.66 -12.96
C PRO A 101 7.31 15.13 -11.52
N VAL A 102 8.46 14.89 -10.87
CA VAL A 102 8.52 14.43 -9.48
C VAL A 102 7.99 15.51 -8.54
N PHE A 103 8.37 16.77 -8.76
CA PHE A 103 7.82 17.88 -7.97
C PHE A 103 6.33 18.06 -8.19
N LEU A 104 5.86 17.92 -9.44
CA LEU A 104 4.44 18.02 -9.75
C LEU A 104 3.63 16.92 -9.08
N SER A 105 4.08 15.67 -9.18
CA SER A 105 3.42 14.51 -8.56
C SER A 105 3.31 14.69 -7.04
N LYS A 106 4.42 15.05 -6.38
CA LYS A 106 4.44 15.28 -4.93
C LYS A 106 3.61 16.49 -4.52
N PHE A 107 3.54 17.53 -5.37
CA PHE A 107 2.66 18.67 -5.12
C PHE A 107 1.19 18.23 -5.16
N LYS A 108 0.76 17.55 -6.24
CA LYS A 108 -0.60 17.02 -6.41
C LYS A 108 -1.02 16.11 -5.25
N GLU A 109 -0.13 15.20 -4.85
CA GLU A 109 -0.33 14.33 -3.69
C GLU A 109 -0.53 15.15 -2.41
N SER A 110 0.32 16.15 -2.17
CA SER A 110 0.25 16.93 -0.93
C SER A 110 -1.03 17.75 -0.79
N VAL A 111 -1.60 18.23 -1.90
CA VAL A 111 -2.85 19.00 -1.89
C VAL A 111 -4.10 18.12 -2.05
N GLY A 112 -3.92 16.80 -2.21
CA GLY A 112 -5.02 15.85 -2.41
C GLY A 112 -5.75 16.07 -3.72
N TYR A 113 -5.01 16.31 -4.80
CA TYR A 113 -5.58 16.41 -6.14
C TYR A 113 -5.61 15.03 -6.80
N GLU A 114 -6.81 14.58 -7.19
CA GLU A 114 -7.04 13.34 -7.94
C GLU A 114 -7.21 13.69 -9.42
N ASP A 115 -6.33 13.17 -10.29
CA ASP A 115 -6.54 13.28 -11.73
C ASP A 115 -7.65 12.27 -12.11
N ASP A 116 -8.82 12.78 -12.48
CA ASP A 116 -9.94 11.97 -12.98
C ASP A 116 -9.57 11.15 -14.24
N ASP A 117 -8.45 11.47 -14.89
CA ASP A 117 -7.99 10.81 -16.11
C ASP A 117 -7.51 9.36 -15.88
N ASP A 118 -7.21 8.95 -14.64
CA ASP A 118 -6.77 7.58 -14.34
C ASP A 118 -7.92 6.55 -14.29
N TYR A 119 -9.19 6.98 -14.26
CA TYR A 119 -10.34 6.08 -14.09
C TYR A 119 -11.06 5.67 -15.40
N HIS A 120 -10.58 6.11 -16.57
CA HIS A 120 -11.25 5.88 -17.85
C HIS A 120 -10.44 5.07 -18.88
N SER A 121 -9.35 4.42 -18.49
CA SER A 121 -8.49 3.70 -19.46
C SER A 121 -8.78 2.18 -19.61
N GLU A 122 -9.77 1.60 -18.92
CA GLU A 122 -10.00 0.14 -18.96
C GLU A 122 -11.43 -0.34 -19.26
N GLU A 123 -12.36 0.54 -19.63
CA GLU A 123 -13.70 0.12 -20.04
C GLU A 123 -13.94 0.41 -21.53
N ASP A 124 -14.23 -0.66 -22.30
CA ASP A 124 -14.82 -0.67 -23.65
C ASP A 124 -13.92 -0.99 -24.88
N GLU A 125 -13.03 -1.98 -24.79
CA GLU A 125 -12.58 -2.74 -25.98
C GLU A 125 -12.92 -4.25 -25.94
N ASP A 126 -13.91 -4.68 -25.15
CA ASP A 126 -14.55 -6.01 -25.33
C ASP A 126 -16.06 -5.90 -25.48
N SER A 127 -16.50 -5.04 -26.41
CA SER A 127 -17.77 -5.28 -27.12
C SER A 127 -17.52 -6.22 -28.29
N SER A 128 -17.03 -7.42 -28.02
CA SER A 128 -17.14 -8.52 -28.97
C SER A 128 -18.63 -8.69 -29.33
N PRO A 129 -19.04 -8.55 -30.60
CA PRO A 129 -20.42 -8.70 -31.00
C PRO A 129 -20.86 -10.13 -30.70
N LEU A 130 -21.84 -10.28 -29.80
CA LEU A 130 -22.48 -11.56 -29.50
C LEU A 130 -22.76 -12.31 -30.81
N PRO A 131 -22.20 -13.52 -31.02
CA PRO A 131 -22.53 -14.31 -32.18
C PRO A 131 -24.01 -14.62 -32.12
N SER A 132 -24.72 -14.24 -33.20
CA SER A 132 -26.14 -14.53 -33.36
C SER A 132 -26.45 -16.00 -33.02
N PRO A 133 -27.57 -16.29 -32.33
CA PRO A 133 -27.94 -17.64 -31.93
C PRO A 133 -28.13 -18.52 -33.16
N ARG A 134 -27.07 -19.24 -33.52
CA ARG A 134 -27.07 -20.21 -34.60
C ARG A 134 -27.72 -21.49 -34.06
N GLN A 135 -28.98 -21.67 -34.42
CA GLN A 135 -29.68 -22.94 -34.32
C GLN A 135 -28.83 -24.06 -34.94
N SER A 136 -28.46 -25.04 -34.12
CA SER A 136 -27.98 -26.37 -34.53
C SER A 136 -28.07 -27.25 -33.28
N TYR A 137 -29.20 -27.91 -32.99
CA TYR A 137 -29.44 -29.31 -33.40
C TYR A 137 -28.14 -30.14 -33.38
N TYR A 138 -27.93 -30.97 -32.36
CA TYR A 138 -27.79 -32.43 -32.45
C TYR A 138 -27.85 -33.07 -31.05
N TYR A 139 -28.64 -34.14 -30.98
CA TYR A 139 -28.80 -35.09 -29.89
C TYR A 139 -27.58 -36.04 -29.84
N TYR A 140 -27.03 -36.26 -28.65
CA TYR A 140 -26.42 -37.51 -28.13
C TYR A 140 -26.49 -37.34 -26.59
N ASP A 141 -27.28 -38.04 -25.79
CA ASP A 141 -27.57 -39.48 -25.66
C ASP A 141 -26.27 -40.31 -25.58
N ASP A 142 -25.69 -40.36 -24.39
CA ASP A 142 -24.93 -41.52 -23.93
C ASP A 142 -24.99 -41.59 -22.39
N ASP A 143 -25.61 -42.68 -21.94
CA ASP A 143 -25.70 -43.19 -20.58
C ASP A 143 -24.30 -43.51 -20.01
N ASP A 144 -24.03 -43.24 -18.73
CA ASP A 144 -23.36 -44.24 -17.89
C ASP A 144 -23.49 -43.95 -16.38
N GLU A 145 -24.29 -44.79 -15.72
CA GLU A 145 -24.05 -45.47 -14.45
C GLU A 145 -23.08 -44.80 -13.44
N GLY A 146 -23.49 -44.40 -12.24
CA GLY A 146 -24.08 -45.29 -11.24
C GLY A 146 -23.02 -45.96 -10.36
N VAL A 147 -22.46 -45.25 -9.35
CA VAL A 147 -21.85 -45.93 -8.19
C VAL A 147 -22.28 -45.31 -6.86
N VAL A 148 -23.23 -46.01 -6.24
CA VAL A 148 -23.67 -45.90 -4.86
C VAL A 148 -22.68 -46.62 -3.94
N GLY A 149 -22.12 -45.92 -2.96
CA GLY A 149 -21.29 -46.50 -1.89
C GLY A 149 -21.74 -46.09 -0.49
N LYS A 150 -22.73 -46.80 0.07
CA LYS A 150 -23.15 -46.72 1.48
C LYS A 150 -22.27 -47.59 2.38
N ARG A 151 -22.22 -47.22 3.68
CA ARG A 151 -21.85 -48.00 4.91
C ARG A 151 -20.37 -47.84 5.32
N ARG A 152 -20.00 -47.58 6.58
CA ARG A 152 -20.48 -48.19 7.84
C ARG A 152 -20.31 -47.23 9.03
N ARG A 153 -21.32 -47.19 9.90
CA ARG A 153 -21.19 -46.88 11.32
C ARG A 153 -20.35 -47.98 11.99
N SER A 154 -19.34 -47.62 12.77
CA SER A 154 -18.90 -48.45 13.90
C SER A 154 -18.57 -47.58 15.10
N ARG A 155 -19.08 -48.04 16.24
CA ARG A 155 -19.01 -47.46 17.58
C ARG A 155 -17.64 -47.73 18.21
N GLN A 156 -17.30 -46.84 19.15
CA GLN A 156 -16.59 -47.10 20.41
C GLN A 156 -15.19 -47.73 20.33
N SER A 157 -14.19 -46.92 20.65
CA SER A 157 -13.20 -47.34 21.64
C SER A 157 -12.67 -46.13 22.38
N SER A 158 -13.06 -46.03 23.65
CA SER A 158 -12.50 -45.16 24.67
C SER A 158 -11.11 -45.70 25.01
N GLY A 159 -10.07 -45.06 24.49
CA GLY A 159 -8.68 -45.37 24.82
C GLY A 159 -7.94 -44.06 25.01
N GLY A 160 -7.76 -43.67 26.27
CA GLY A 160 -6.86 -42.58 26.64
C GLY A 160 -5.44 -42.93 26.22
N GLY A 161 -4.96 -42.25 25.19
CA GLY A 161 -3.56 -42.21 24.79
C GLY A 161 -3.29 -40.76 24.42
N GLY A 162 -2.40 -40.11 25.16
CA GLY A 162 -2.00 -38.73 24.89
C GLY A 162 -1.53 -38.61 23.46
N ALA A 163 -2.39 -38.05 22.60
CA ALA A 163 -2.01 -37.59 21.30
C ALA A 163 -1.08 -36.39 21.54
N SER A 164 0.22 -36.68 21.66
CA SER A 164 1.24 -35.82 21.10
C SER A 164 0.73 -35.49 19.71
N ARG A 165 0.14 -34.30 19.58
CA ARG A 165 -0.17 -33.68 18.30
C ARG A 165 1.22 -33.52 17.69
N SER A 166 1.68 -34.55 16.97
CA SER A 166 2.68 -34.41 15.95
C SER A 166 2.12 -33.32 15.07
N SER A 167 2.58 -32.10 15.35
CA SER A 167 2.55 -30.97 14.46
C SER A 167 2.96 -31.58 13.14
N MET A 168 1.99 -31.80 12.26
CA MET A 168 2.27 -32.19 10.90
C MET A 168 3.18 -31.07 10.42
N MET A 169 4.47 -31.36 10.38
CA MET A 169 5.49 -30.48 9.86
C MET A 169 4.96 -30.12 8.48
N ARG A 170 4.37 -28.94 8.37
CA ARG A 170 4.02 -28.36 7.08
C ARG A 170 5.32 -28.46 6.30
N PRO A 171 5.35 -29.16 5.16
CA PRO A 171 6.57 -29.20 4.35
C PRO A 171 7.05 -27.76 4.22
N PRO A 172 8.36 -27.50 4.37
CA PRO A 172 8.89 -26.15 4.29
C PRO A 172 8.30 -25.50 3.02
N PRO A 173 7.72 -24.29 3.13
CA PRO A 173 7.14 -23.62 1.98
C PRO A 173 8.20 -23.58 0.88
N THR A 174 7.93 -24.29 -0.20
CA THR A 174 8.78 -24.31 -1.38
C THR A 174 8.39 -23.08 -2.18
N TYR A 175 9.15 -21.99 -2.04
CA TYR A 175 8.98 -20.74 -2.78
C TYR A 175 9.30 -20.87 -4.29
N GLU A 176 9.08 -22.06 -4.86
CA GLU A 176 9.38 -22.38 -6.26
C GLU A 176 8.59 -21.49 -7.22
N CYS A 177 7.38 -21.09 -6.84
CA CYS A 177 6.56 -20.17 -7.64
C CYS A 177 7.22 -18.79 -7.81
N LEU A 178 7.95 -18.30 -6.79
CA LEU A 178 8.67 -17.03 -6.89
C LEU A 178 9.85 -17.11 -7.87
N LEU A 179 10.46 -18.28 -8.01
CA LEU A 179 11.54 -18.49 -8.97
C LEU A 179 11.05 -18.41 -10.42
N ALA A 180 9.78 -18.71 -10.70
CA ALA A 180 9.20 -18.55 -12.04
C ALA A 180 9.27 -17.09 -12.53
N LEU A 181 9.18 -16.09 -11.62
CA LEU A 181 9.33 -14.68 -11.99
C LEU A 181 10.68 -14.37 -12.66
N ARG A 182 11.71 -15.15 -12.34
CA ARG A 182 13.09 -14.94 -12.81
C ARG A 182 13.28 -15.34 -14.27
N ASP A 183 12.38 -16.16 -14.80
CA ASP A 183 12.38 -16.54 -16.20
C ASP A 183 11.83 -15.41 -17.11
N TYR A 184 11.18 -14.41 -16.50
CA TYR A 184 10.55 -13.27 -17.18
C TYR A 184 11.12 -11.91 -16.72
N PRO A 185 12.38 -11.57 -17.07
CA PRO A 185 13.04 -10.35 -16.57
C PRO A 185 12.30 -9.05 -16.94
N ASN A 186 11.62 -9.02 -18.09
CA ASN A 186 10.82 -7.86 -18.51
C ASN A 186 9.58 -7.66 -17.64
N ILE A 187 8.94 -8.74 -17.21
CA ILE A 187 7.78 -8.71 -16.31
C ILE A 187 8.28 -8.36 -14.91
N GLN A 188 9.35 -9.01 -14.45
CA GLN A 188 9.96 -8.77 -13.15
C GLN A 188 10.33 -7.30 -12.93
N ALA A 189 11.02 -6.66 -13.88
CA ALA A 189 11.40 -5.25 -13.79
C ALA A 189 10.19 -4.29 -13.81
N ARG A 190 9.02 -4.76 -14.26
CA ARG A 190 7.77 -3.98 -14.36
C ARG A 190 6.74 -4.36 -13.30
N LEU A 191 7.06 -5.24 -12.36
CA LEU A 191 6.15 -5.68 -11.30
C LEU A 191 5.48 -4.50 -10.56
N PRO A 192 6.18 -3.41 -10.18
CA PRO A 192 5.55 -2.26 -9.54
C PRO A 192 4.46 -1.57 -10.39
N LEU A 193 4.61 -1.62 -11.72
CA LEU A 193 3.66 -1.04 -12.67
C LEU A 193 2.49 -1.99 -12.96
N MET A 194 2.74 -3.30 -12.99
CA MET A 194 1.71 -4.32 -13.27
C MET A 194 0.84 -4.64 -12.06
N CYS A 195 1.39 -4.54 -10.85
CA CYS A 195 0.68 -4.87 -9.61
C CYS A 195 0.67 -3.69 -8.61
N PRO A 196 0.20 -2.49 -9.00
CA PRO A 196 0.33 -1.28 -8.18
C PRO A 196 -0.40 -1.40 -6.83
N ALA A 197 -1.50 -2.16 -6.78
CA ALA A 197 -2.24 -2.42 -5.55
C ALA A 197 -1.41 -3.18 -4.50
N TYR A 198 -0.64 -4.19 -4.92
CA TYR A 198 0.25 -4.96 -4.05
C TYR A 198 1.36 -4.06 -3.48
N PHE A 199 2.03 -3.28 -4.33
CA PHE A 199 3.12 -2.41 -3.90
C PHE A 199 2.65 -1.26 -3.00
N ARG A 200 1.43 -0.73 -3.22
CA ARG A 200 0.81 0.25 -2.31
C ARG A 200 0.56 -0.37 -0.92
N LYS A 201 0.04 -1.61 -0.89
CA LYS A 201 -0.16 -2.37 0.36
C LYS A 201 1.16 -2.65 1.06
N ALA A 202 2.19 -3.08 0.33
CA ALA A 202 3.52 -3.32 0.87
C ALA A 202 4.12 -2.06 1.49
N ARG A 203 4.06 -0.91 0.78
CA ARG A 203 4.52 0.39 1.29
C ARG A 203 3.79 0.76 2.59
N GLN A 204 2.47 0.62 2.62
CA GLN A 204 1.68 0.90 3.82
C GLN A 204 2.07 0.00 4.99
N LEU A 205 2.19 -1.31 4.79
CA LEU A 205 2.52 -2.25 5.86
C LEU A 205 3.96 -2.08 6.37
N MET A 206 4.91 -1.78 5.48
CA MET A 206 6.31 -1.59 5.85
C MET A 206 6.59 -0.24 6.49
N SER A 207 5.84 0.81 6.14
CA SER A 207 5.90 2.12 6.80
C SER A 207 5.25 2.15 8.19
N LEU A 208 4.25 1.30 8.43
CA LEU A 208 3.57 1.18 9.71
C LEU A 208 4.32 0.32 10.72
N ALA A 209 5.28 -0.50 10.28
CA ALA A 209 6.00 -1.36 11.20
C ALA A 209 6.83 -0.52 12.19
N PRO A 210 6.60 -0.67 13.50
CA PRO A 210 7.49 -0.10 14.49
C PRO A 210 8.87 -0.72 14.23
N SER A 211 9.93 0.07 14.32
CA SER A 211 11.34 -0.33 14.23
C SER A 211 11.78 -1.39 15.28
N ALA A 212 10.83 -2.04 15.93
CA ALA A 212 10.96 -3.00 17.02
C ALA A 212 11.60 -4.33 16.61
N SER A 213 11.52 -4.76 15.35
CA SER A 213 12.06 -6.09 14.98
C SER A 213 13.60 -6.14 14.90
N ARG A 214 14.29 -5.00 14.74
CA ARG A 214 15.77 -4.98 14.66
C ARG A 214 16.48 -4.82 16.01
N SER A 215 15.75 -4.76 17.13
CA SER A 215 16.34 -4.53 18.47
C SER A 215 16.27 -5.72 19.43
N ASN A 216 16.26 -6.97 18.93
CA ASN A 216 16.38 -8.17 19.78
C ASN A 216 17.83 -8.60 20.09
N ALA A 217 18.86 -7.85 19.68
CA ALA A 217 20.25 -8.30 19.80
C ALA A 217 21.09 -7.71 20.96
N VAL A 218 20.65 -6.66 21.69
CA VAL A 218 21.51 -6.06 22.75
C VAL A 218 20.72 -5.60 23.98
N ARG A 219 19.97 -6.51 24.60
CA ARG A 219 19.68 -6.43 26.05
C ARG A 219 20.03 -7.74 26.72
N ARG A 220 21.28 -8.16 26.56
CA ARG A 220 21.92 -8.99 27.60
C ARG A 220 22.14 -8.09 28.81
N ASN A 221 21.34 -8.34 29.84
CA ASN A 221 21.65 -8.17 31.26
C ASN A 221 23.07 -7.67 31.54
N SER A 222 23.24 -6.36 31.69
CA SER A 222 24.31 -5.78 32.51
C SER A 222 23.62 -4.92 33.56
N ILE A 223 22.86 -5.59 34.42
CA ILE A 223 22.40 -5.06 35.68
C ILE A 223 23.42 -5.51 36.72
N LEU A 224 23.86 -4.57 37.54
CA LEU A 224 24.75 -4.75 38.69
C LEU A 224 26.26 -4.65 38.43
N GLU A 225 26.75 -3.42 38.28
CA GLU A 225 27.92 -3.00 39.07
C GLU A 225 27.75 -1.51 39.43
N GLU A 226 27.38 -1.29 40.69
CA GLU A 226 27.35 0.00 41.35
C GLU A 226 28.79 0.49 41.53
N VAL A 227 29.14 1.60 40.90
CA VAL A 227 30.30 2.40 41.31
C VAL A 227 29.84 3.84 41.45
N ASP A 228 29.57 4.21 42.70
CA ASP A 228 29.50 5.59 43.15
C ASP A 228 30.81 6.30 42.78
N VAL A 229 30.76 7.21 41.81
CA VAL A 229 31.78 8.24 41.64
C VAL A 229 31.11 9.60 41.50
N MET A 230 31.42 10.41 42.50
CA MET A 230 31.14 11.83 42.69
C MET A 230 31.32 12.69 41.42
N ASP A 231 30.36 13.60 41.26
CA ASP A 231 30.54 15.05 41.08
C ASP A 231 31.69 15.52 40.17
N ASP A 232 31.33 16.04 38.99
CA ASP A 232 31.89 17.33 38.57
C ASP A 232 30.88 18.13 37.74
N SER A 233 30.58 19.31 38.26
CA SER A 233 29.79 20.34 37.62
C SER A 233 30.68 21.10 36.65
N THR A 234 30.54 20.87 35.35
CA THR A 234 30.97 21.86 34.35
C THR A 234 29.97 21.87 33.19
N GLY A 235 29.21 22.96 33.14
CA GLY A 235 28.32 23.24 32.02
C GLY A 235 29.08 23.64 30.76
N GLY A 236 28.32 23.73 29.68
CA GLY A 236 28.79 24.21 28.39
C GLY A 236 28.40 23.23 27.30
N ASP A 237 27.53 23.72 26.43
CA ASP A 237 27.23 23.17 25.10
C ASP A 237 26.24 22.01 25.07
N ASP A 238 24.96 22.42 25.12
CA ASP A 238 23.86 21.81 24.37
C ASP A 238 24.24 21.74 22.86
N GLU A 239 25.18 20.87 22.53
CA GLU A 239 25.27 20.30 21.20
C GLU A 239 24.02 19.45 21.03
N GLN A 240 22.97 20.10 20.52
CA GLN A 240 21.93 19.45 19.76
C GLN A 240 22.63 18.60 18.70
N ARG A 241 22.94 17.36 19.06
CA ARG A 241 23.05 16.24 18.16
C ARG A 241 21.67 16.13 17.51
N PHE A 242 21.44 17.00 16.53
CA PHE A 242 20.58 16.69 15.42
C PHE A 242 21.08 15.32 14.97
N ASN A 243 20.33 14.28 15.32
CA ASN A 243 20.25 13.08 14.51
C ASN A 243 20.01 13.62 13.11
N MET A 244 21.10 13.85 12.36
CA MET A 244 21.06 13.89 10.92
C MET A 244 20.44 12.55 10.60
N CYS A 245 19.14 12.60 10.32
CA CYS A 245 18.42 11.46 9.77
C CYS A 245 19.33 10.95 8.67
N ASP A 246 19.78 9.70 8.79
CA ASP A 246 20.56 8.99 7.78
C ASP A 246 19.77 9.08 6.47
N GLN A 247 20.00 10.15 5.72
CA GLN A 247 19.19 10.61 4.58
C GLN A 247 19.39 9.72 3.35
N ASP A 248 20.31 8.76 3.45
CA ASP A 248 20.64 7.79 2.41
C ASP A 248 20.32 6.35 2.85
N SER A 249 19.67 6.15 4.02
CA SER A 249 19.14 4.82 4.34
C SER A 249 17.88 4.59 3.51
N GLU A 250 18.10 3.98 2.34
CA GLU A 250 17.05 3.41 1.51
C GLU A 250 16.11 2.61 2.43
N GLY A 251 14.86 3.04 2.51
CA GLY A 251 13.92 2.51 3.48
C GLY A 251 13.67 1.01 3.24
N PRO A 252 13.11 0.29 4.22
CA PRO A 252 12.89 -1.15 4.10
C PRO A 252 11.98 -1.49 2.90
N TYR A 253 11.06 -0.59 2.54
CA TYR A 253 10.22 -0.72 1.36
C TYR A 253 10.99 -0.56 0.06
N GLU A 254 11.87 0.46 -0.03
CA GLU A 254 12.69 0.72 -1.19
C GLU A 254 13.67 -0.45 -1.43
N HIS A 255 14.31 -0.96 -0.39
CA HIS A 255 15.15 -2.17 -0.45
C HIS A 255 14.37 -3.40 -0.95
N PHE A 256 13.17 -3.64 -0.40
CA PHE A 256 12.31 -4.72 -0.88
C PHE A 256 11.97 -4.57 -2.37
N CYS A 257 11.59 -3.37 -2.82
CA CYS A 257 11.29 -3.10 -4.22
C CYS A 257 12.50 -3.33 -5.13
N GLN A 258 13.68 -2.92 -4.68
CA GLN A 258 14.92 -3.15 -5.40
C GLN A 258 15.17 -4.66 -5.56
N VAL A 259 15.17 -5.41 -4.45
CA VAL A 259 15.44 -6.86 -4.45
C VAL A 259 14.45 -7.62 -5.35
N VAL A 260 13.14 -7.35 -5.23
CA VAL A 260 12.14 -8.07 -6.02
C VAL A 260 12.26 -7.77 -7.53
N CYS A 261 12.72 -6.57 -7.89
CA CYS A 261 12.93 -6.16 -9.29
C CYS A 261 14.31 -6.57 -9.84
N THR A 262 15.25 -7.03 -9.01
CA THR A 262 16.59 -7.46 -9.44
C THR A 262 16.50 -8.67 -10.37
N THR A 263 16.93 -8.49 -11.61
CA THR A 263 16.84 -9.52 -12.65
C THR A 263 17.92 -10.59 -12.52
N ARG A 264 17.77 -11.73 -13.21
CA ARG A 264 18.78 -12.80 -13.22
C ARG A 264 20.12 -12.38 -13.81
N GLN A 265 20.13 -11.31 -14.62
CA GLN A 265 21.38 -10.74 -15.14
C GLN A 265 22.19 -10.00 -14.07
N GLU A 266 21.50 -9.34 -13.13
CA GLU A 266 22.12 -8.53 -12.08
C GLU A 266 22.56 -9.38 -10.88
N GLN A 267 21.74 -10.34 -10.50
CA GLN A 267 22.03 -11.29 -9.43
C GLN A 267 21.79 -12.71 -9.95
N PRO A 268 22.80 -13.46 -10.45
CA PRO A 268 22.60 -14.77 -11.06
C PRO A 268 22.25 -15.91 -10.10
N ASP A 269 22.52 -15.73 -8.81
CA ASP A 269 22.24 -16.71 -7.76
C ASP A 269 20.79 -16.60 -7.30
N ASP A 270 19.97 -17.56 -7.73
CA ASP A 270 18.53 -17.61 -7.44
C ASP A 270 18.24 -17.88 -5.95
N GLU A 271 19.09 -18.64 -5.26
CA GLU A 271 18.94 -18.94 -3.83
C GLU A 271 19.22 -17.67 -3.00
N ALA A 272 20.30 -16.96 -3.32
CA ALA A 272 20.63 -15.69 -2.67
C ALA A 272 19.57 -14.60 -2.93
N TRP A 273 18.95 -14.60 -4.11
CA TRP A 273 17.87 -13.65 -4.44
C TRP A 273 16.61 -13.95 -3.62
N LEU A 274 16.23 -15.22 -3.55
CA LEU A 274 15.08 -15.68 -2.78
C LEU A 274 15.27 -15.39 -1.29
N ASP A 275 16.44 -15.71 -0.74
CA ASP A 275 16.77 -15.40 0.65
C ASP A 275 16.64 -13.91 0.97
N ALA A 276 17.09 -13.04 0.06
CA ALA A 276 16.96 -11.59 0.22
C ALA A 276 15.50 -11.11 0.22
N ILE A 277 14.63 -11.74 -0.58
CA ILE A 277 13.17 -11.46 -0.56
C ILE A 277 12.57 -11.90 0.77
N VAL A 278 12.83 -13.14 1.19
CA VAL A 278 12.29 -13.70 2.43
C VAL A 278 12.78 -12.89 3.62
N GLU A 279 14.06 -12.49 3.66
CA GLU A 279 14.63 -11.62 4.70
C GLU A 279 13.96 -10.23 4.70
N SER A 280 13.73 -9.64 3.53
CA SER A 280 13.05 -8.35 3.40
C SER A 280 11.59 -8.41 3.87
N LEU A 281 10.95 -9.57 3.78
CA LEU A 281 9.54 -9.80 4.12
C LEU A 281 9.32 -10.59 5.43
N ASP A 282 10.36 -10.90 6.22
CA ASP A 282 10.26 -11.72 7.44
C ASP A 282 9.23 -11.20 8.47
N GLY A 283 9.03 -9.87 8.52
CA GLY A 283 8.02 -9.23 9.36
C GLY A 283 6.59 -9.19 8.79
N TRP A 284 6.39 -9.64 7.55
CA TRP A 284 5.15 -9.49 6.79
C TRP A 284 4.84 -10.73 5.95
N PRO A 285 4.57 -11.88 6.57
CA PRO A 285 4.31 -13.14 5.86
C PRO A 285 3.14 -13.03 4.86
N GLN A 286 2.14 -12.19 5.14
CA GLN A 286 1.04 -11.97 4.21
C GLN A 286 1.47 -11.32 2.88
N LEU A 287 2.54 -10.51 2.87
CA LEU A 287 3.06 -9.94 1.62
C LEU A 287 3.77 -11.01 0.79
N LEU A 288 4.44 -11.95 1.46
CA LEU A 288 5.09 -13.07 0.80
C LEU A 288 4.03 -14.00 0.15
N ASP A 289 2.96 -14.32 0.87
CA ASP A 289 1.83 -15.10 0.34
C ASP A 289 1.18 -14.41 -0.88
N ASP A 290 0.95 -13.10 -0.82
CA ASP A 290 0.38 -12.32 -1.93
C ASP A 290 1.33 -12.30 -3.15
N LEU A 291 2.65 -12.21 -2.92
CA LEU A 291 3.65 -12.22 -3.98
C LEU A 291 3.73 -13.59 -4.67
N GLU A 292 3.65 -14.68 -3.91
CA GLU A 292 3.54 -16.04 -4.46
C GLU A 292 2.31 -16.17 -5.36
N GLN A 293 1.16 -15.63 -4.92
CA GLN A 293 -0.07 -15.67 -5.70
C GLN A 293 0.06 -14.90 -7.03
N ILE A 294 0.73 -13.75 -7.03
CA ILE A 294 1.02 -12.99 -8.25
C ILE A 294 1.89 -13.82 -9.19
N ALA A 295 2.96 -14.45 -8.67
CA ALA A 295 3.85 -15.28 -9.48
C ALA A 295 3.13 -16.47 -10.12
N MET A 296 2.28 -17.16 -9.37
CA MET A 296 1.44 -18.26 -9.89
C MET A 296 0.47 -17.80 -10.98
N SER A 297 -0.06 -16.58 -10.86
CA SER A 297 -1.02 -16.04 -11.83
C SER A 297 -0.33 -15.67 -13.15
N LEU A 298 0.92 -15.19 -13.10
CA LEU A 298 1.71 -14.87 -14.29
C LEU A 298 2.12 -16.12 -15.06
N ASP A 299 2.58 -17.15 -14.35
CA ASP A 299 2.96 -18.43 -14.96
C ASP A 299 1.79 -19.07 -15.74
N ALA A 300 0.55 -18.90 -15.23
CA ALA A 300 -0.65 -19.38 -15.90
C ALA A 300 -1.01 -18.59 -17.18
N GLN A 301 -0.61 -17.32 -17.32
CA GLN A 301 -0.93 -16.51 -18.50
C GLN A 301 -0.05 -16.87 -19.72
N ASP A 302 1.20 -17.26 -19.48
CA ASP A 302 2.13 -17.61 -20.57
C ASP A 302 1.72 -18.90 -21.30
N ASP A 303 1.07 -19.84 -20.61
CA ASP A 303 0.55 -21.07 -21.20
C ASP A 303 -0.57 -20.82 -22.23
N ASP A 304 -1.35 -19.74 -22.05
CA ASP A 304 -2.45 -19.37 -22.94
C ASP A 304 -1.95 -18.61 -24.18
N GLU A 305 -0.94 -17.74 -24.04
CA GLU A 305 -0.36 -17.02 -25.18
C GLU A 305 0.39 -17.96 -26.14
N GLN A 306 1.10 -18.96 -25.59
CA GLN A 306 1.79 -19.98 -26.41
C GLN A 306 0.82 -20.86 -27.20
N GLN A 307 -0.37 -21.15 -26.66
CA GLN A 307 -1.40 -21.92 -27.37
C GLN A 307 -2.02 -21.14 -28.53
N GLN A 308 -2.13 -19.81 -28.44
CA GLN A 308 -2.71 -18.99 -29.52
C GLN A 308 -1.75 -18.77 -30.69
N GLN A 309 -0.43 -18.73 -30.45
CA GLN A 309 0.56 -18.58 -31.52
C GLN A 309 0.88 -19.90 -32.25
N GLY A 310 0.47 -21.04 -31.69
CA GLY A 310 0.82 -22.38 -32.16
C GLY A 310 -0.09 -23.01 -33.23
N SER A 311 -1.07 -22.30 -33.81
CA SER A 311 -1.93 -22.86 -34.88
C SER A 311 -1.69 -22.23 -36.26
N PRO A 312 -0.52 -22.44 -36.90
CA PRO A 312 -0.27 -21.94 -38.25
C PRO A 312 -0.81 -22.84 -39.39
N ASP A 313 -1.31 -24.05 -39.14
CA ASP A 313 -1.55 -25.04 -40.22
C ASP A 313 -2.96 -25.68 -40.21
N ALA A 314 -4.00 -24.88 -40.47
CA ALA A 314 -5.33 -25.42 -40.79
C ALA A 314 -5.98 -24.82 -42.05
N TYR A 315 -5.19 -24.23 -42.95
CA TYR A 315 -5.65 -23.81 -44.27
C TYR A 315 -4.72 -24.32 -45.38
N ILE A 316 -4.87 -25.60 -45.74
CA ILE A 316 -4.63 -26.11 -47.10
C ILE A 316 -5.79 -27.02 -47.49
#